data_AF-A0A914B1X7-F1
#
_entry.id   AF-A0A914B1X7-F1
#
_cell.length_a   1.000
_cell.length_b   1.000
_cell.length_c   1.000
_cell.angle_alpha   90.00
_cell.angle_beta   90.00
_cell.angle_gamma   90.00
#
_symmetry.space_group_name_H-M   'P 1'
#
loop_
_entity.id
_entity.type
_entity.pdbx_description
1 polymer ?
#
loop_
_entity_poly.entity_id
_entity_poly.type
_entity_poly.pdbx_seq_one_letter_code
_entity_poly.pdbx_strand_id
1 'polypeptide(L)'
;MESVPNVAAGFEDVSTVWMLTQGRGGKAKLYVAVTYSPENVDSRGHFRPITRRSLETASFLAATDDDNSIFSGFPISVVHLKYAAAFDLGGFTYFVVSQKEDFDSLVSKISRVCQGGPNLDAYTEITLQCSGSDGSVYSLVQAAHFGPAGPDLAASLGLHADEQVLYAVFAKNQGAPGTSDVPLDHSALCVYRMTDILAAFREAVRGCIQDGVNAPNKINYLEGSFCKSFGVSTAAYLE
;
A
#
# COMPACT_ATOMS: atom_id res chain seq x y z
N MET A 1 24.08 -10.55 17.44
CA MET A 1 22.61 -10.39 17.47
C MET A 1 22.14 -10.81 16.10
N GLU A 2 21.82 -12.10 15.94
CA GLU A 2 21.33 -12.61 14.66
C GLU A 2 20.05 -11.85 14.32
N SER A 3 20.02 -11.21 13.16
CA SER A 3 18.80 -10.65 12.61
C SER A 3 17.80 -11.80 12.55
N VAL A 4 16.70 -11.68 13.30
CA VAL A 4 15.59 -12.61 13.09
C VAL A 4 15.10 -12.32 11.67
N PRO A 5 15.30 -13.24 10.71
CA PRO A 5 14.94 -12.94 9.33
C PRO A 5 13.45 -12.65 9.29
N ASN A 6 13.10 -11.53 8.65
CA ASN A 6 11.72 -11.16 8.30
C ASN A 6 10.84 -10.57 9.43
N VAL A 7 11.39 -9.92 10.46
CA VAL A 7 10.59 -9.25 11.50
C VAL A 7 10.28 -7.80 11.16
N ALA A 8 11.31 -6.98 11.01
CA ALA A 8 11.27 -5.56 10.69
C ALA A 8 12.59 -5.19 10.02
N ALA A 9 12.59 -4.09 9.26
CA ALA A 9 13.81 -3.56 8.69
C ALA A 9 14.67 -2.98 9.82
N GLY A 10 15.78 -3.64 10.16
CA GLY A 10 16.66 -3.26 11.26
C GLY A 10 17.83 -2.35 10.86
N PHE A 11 17.71 -1.61 9.76
CA PHE A 11 18.81 -0.82 9.16
C PHE A 11 18.44 0.67 9.13
N GLU A 12 19.42 1.54 8.90
CA GLU A 12 19.16 2.97 8.68
C GLU A 12 18.39 3.18 7.34
N ASP A 13 17.58 4.23 7.28
CA ASP A 13 16.77 4.64 6.11
C ASP A 13 15.72 3.64 5.58
N VAL A 14 15.48 2.53 6.28
CA VAL A 14 14.44 1.56 5.95
C VAL A 14 13.27 1.63 6.92
N SER A 15 12.08 1.92 6.39
CA SER A 15 10.86 2.01 7.19
C SER A 15 10.23 0.64 7.47
N THR A 16 9.61 0.48 8.63
CA THR A 16 8.65 -0.60 8.88
C THR A 16 7.40 0.01 9.48
N VAL A 17 6.27 -0.18 8.81
CA VAL A 17 4.96 0.24 9.31
C VAL A 17 4.14 -0.99 9.64
N TRP A 18 3.29 -0.88 10.65
CA TRP A 18 2.50 -2.01 11.10
C TRP A 18 1.14 -1.56 11.60
N MET A 19 0.19 -2.48 11.58
CA MET A 19 -1.14 -2.28 12.11
C MET A 19 -1.61 -3.53 12.85
N LEU A 20 -2.07 -3.35 14.09
CA LEU A 20 -2.70 -4.41 14.87
C LEU A 20 -4.22 -4.26 14.74
N THR A 21 -4.86 -5.19 14.05
CA THR A 21 -6.31 -5.13 13.79
C THR A 21 -6.90 -6.54 13.62
N GLN A 22 -8.18 -6.63 13.29
CA GLN A 22 -8.88 -7.89 13.14
C GLN A 22 -8.38 -8.66 11.92
N GLY A 23 -8.42 -9.98 12.02
CA GLY A 23 -8.30 -10.90 10.90
C GLY A 23 -9.52 -11.82 10.81
N ARG A 24 -9.43 -12.82 9.93
CA ARG A 24 -10.49 -13.83 9.73
C ARG A 24 -10.91 -14.47 11.06
N GLY A 25 -12.23 -14.53 11.28
CA GLY A 25 -12.81 -15.08 12.50
C GLY A 25 -12.71 -14.17 13.73
N GLY A 26 -12.43 -12.88 13.55
CA GLY A 26 -12.36 -11.89 14.63
C GLY A 26 -11.10 -11.96 15.48
N LYS A 27 -10.14 -12.82 15.12
CA LYS A 27 -8.86 -12.94 15.81
C LYS A 27 -7.94 -11.79 15.45
N ALA A 28 -7.29 -11.18 16.44
CA ALA A 28 -6.31 -10.14 16.21
C ALA A 28 -5.12 -10.66 15.39
N LYS A 29 -4.68 -9.86 14.42
CA LYS A 29 -3.53 -10.13 13.54
C LYS A 29 -2.65 -8.89 13.44
N LEU A 30 -1.36 -9.12 13.33
CA LEU A 30 -0.37 -8.07 13.10
C LEU A 30 -0.08 -7.98 11.60
N TYR A 31 -0.44 -6.87 10.99
CA TYR A 31 -0.13 -6.58 9.60
C TYR A 31 1.15 -5.76 9.56
N VAL A 32 2.17 -6.22 8.83
CA VAL A 32 3.48 -5.57 8.77
C VAL A 32 3.86 -5.33 7.33
N ALA A 33 4.21 -4.08 7.02
CA ALA A 33 4.81 -3.71 5.75
C ALA A 33 6.25 -3.23 5.98
N VAL A 34 7.19 -3.81 5.23
CA VAL A 34 8.62 -3.64 5.43
C VAL A 34 9.23 -3.03 4.18
N THR A 35 9.92 -1.89 4.34
CA THR A 35 10.85 -1.40 3.33
C THR A 35 12.09 -2.26 3.37
N TYR A 36 12.40 -2.84 2.24
CA TYR A 36 13.64 -3.57 2.10
C TYR A 36 14.72 -2.64 1.49
N SER A 37 15.98 -2.98 1.71
CA SER A 37 17.17 -2.44 1.06
C SER A 37 18.08 -3.60 0.66
N PRO A 38 19.04 -3.43 -0.26
CA PRO A 38 20.01 -4.48 -0.60
C PRO A 38 20.75 -5.06 0.61
N GLU A 39 20.83 -4.31 1.71
CA GLU A 39 21.50 -4.69 2.96
C GLU A 39 20.65 -5.60 3.87
N ASN A 40 19.32 -5.60 3.69
CA ASN A 40 18.37 -6.28 4.58
C ASN A 40 17.59 -7.42 3.91
N VAL A 41 17.89 -7.72 2.64
CA VAL A 41 17.33 -8.85 1.90
C VAL A 41 18.31 -10.02 2.00
N ASP A 42 17.82 -11.20 2.38
CA ASP A 42 18.64 -12.42 2.29
C ASP A 42 19.02 -12.66 0.82
N SER A 43 20.26 -13.11 0.62
CA SER A 43 20.94 -13.46 -0.63
C SER A 43 20.13 -14.24 -1.69
N ARG A 44 18.94 -14.73 -1.35
CA ARG A 44 17.99 -15.40 -2.26
C ARG A 44 17.11 -14.46 -3.08
N GLY A 45 17.13 -13.15 -2.82
CA GLY A 45 16.44 -12.15 -3.66
C GLY A 45 14.91 -12.11 -3.54
N HIS A 46 14.29 -13.05 -2.82
CA HIS A 46 12.86 -13.04 -2.51
C HIS A 46 12.60 -12.31 -1.19
N PHE A 47 11.70 -11.34 -1.21
CA PHE A 47 11.29 -10.60 -0.01
C PHE A 47 9.76 -10.43 0.04
N ARG A 48 9.25 -10.25 1.27
CA ARG A 48 7.81 -10.19 1.57
C ARG A 48 7.44 -8.79 2.02
N PRO A 49 7.13 -7.87 1.07
CA PRO A 49 6.85 -6.48 1.41
C PRO A 49 5.71 -6.33 2.43
N ILE A 50 4.68 -7.18 2.37
CA ILE A 50 3.53 -7.14 3.28
C ILE A 50 3.25 -8.53 3.82
N THR A 51 3.01 -8.63 5.13
CA THR A 51 2.74 -9.90 5.82
C THR A 51 1.61 -9.74 6.85
N ARG A 52 0.82 -10.80 7.06
CA ARG A 52 -0.23 -10.90 8.08
C ARG A 52 0.16 -11.97 9.10
N ARG A 53 0.49 -11.58 10.32
CA ARG A 53 1.08 -12.48 11.33
C ARG A 53 0.10 -12.79 12.46
N SER A 54 0.12 -14.04 12.91
CA SER A 54 -0.71 -14.49 14.03
C SER A 54 -0.07 -14.13 15.36
N LEU A 55 -0.81 -13.48 16.27
CA LEU A 55 -0.32 -13.20 17.63
C LEU A 55 -0.36 -14.40 18.58
N GLU A 56 -1.04 -15.48 18.17
CA GLU A 56 -1.22 -16.68 18.99
C GLU A 56 0.04 -17.57 19.02
N THR A 57 0.99 -17.37 18.11
CA THR A 57 2.21 -18.18 18.01
C THR A 57 3.38 -17.47 18.68
N ALA A 58 4.29 -18.22 19.29
CA ALA A 58 5.52 -17.67 19.88
C ALA A 58 6.43 -16.98 18.83
N SER A 59 6.23 -17.30 17.55
CA SER A 59 6.93 -16.73 16.40
C SER A 59 6.12 -15.66 15.66
N PHE A 60 5.19 -14.97 16.32
CA PHE A 60 4.33 -13.93 15.70
C PHE A 60 5.10 -12.81 14.98
N LEU A 61 6.37 -12.63 15.34
CA LEU A 61 7.25 -11.69 14.67
C LEU A 61 7.80 -12.21 13.34
N ALA A 62 7.82 -13.51 13.07
CA ALA A 62 8.41 -14.08 11.87
C ALA A 62 7.40 -14.19 10.72
N ALA A 63 7.77 -13.69 9.53
CA ALA A 63 7.00 -13.89 8.29
C ALA A 63 7.19 -15.34 7.77
N THR A 64 6.42 -16.26 8.32
CA THR A 64 6.61 -17.72 8.10
C THR A 64 5.53 -18.36 7.24
N ASP A 65 4.50 -17.61 6.84
CA ASP A 65 3.30 -18.13 6.21
C ASP A 65 3.08 -17.45 4.85
N ASP A 66 3.14 -18.27 3.79
CA ASP A 66 3.05 -17.84 2.38
C ASP A 66 1.65 -17.34 2.02
N ASP A 67 0.60 -18.01 2.49
CA ASP A 67 -0.79 -17.59 2.26
C ASP A 67 -1.09 -16.23 2.93
N ASN A 68 -0.26 -15.84 3.89
CA ASN A 68 -0.34 -14.61 4.64
C ASN A 68 0.73 -13.58 4.24
N SER A 69 1.30 -13.71 3.04
CA SER A 69 2.36 -12.82 2.56
C SER A 69 2.08 -12.34 1.13
N ILE A 70 2.44 -11.09 0.85
CA ILE A 70 2.61 -10.57 -0.50
C ILE A 70 4.07 -10.75 -0.88
N PHE A 71 4.34 -11.28 -2.06
CA PHE A 71 5.69 -11.53 -2.58
C PHE A 71 6.00 -10.64 -3.76
N SER A 72 7.19 -10.06 -3.77
CA SER A 72 7.70 -9.43 -4.99
C SER A 72 8.28 -10.49 -5.93
N GLY A 73 7.87 -10.44 -7.20
CA GLY A 73 8.45 -11.26 -8.27
C GLY A 73 9.74 -10.68 -8.86
N PHE A 74 10.21 -9.56 -8.33
CA PHE A 74 11.37 -8.83 -8.83
C PHE A 74 12.36 -8.55 -7.68
N PRO A 75 13.66 -8.42 -7.98
CA PRO A 75 14.66 -8.12 -6.98
C PRO A 75 14.48 -6.69 -6.47
N ILE A 76 15.02 -6.45 -5.27
CA ILE A 76 14.89 -5.15 -4.62
C ILE A 76 15.55 -3.98 -5.34
N SER A 77 16.59 -4.24 -6.11
CA SER A 77 17.25 -3.22 -6.95
C SER A 77 16.28 -2.60 -7.96
N VAL A 78 15.15 -3.26 -8.24
CA VAL A 78 14.14 -2.86 -9.20
C VAL A 78 12.89 -2.31 -8.50
N VAL A 79 12.43 -2.96 -7.43
CA VAL A 79 11.20 -2.62 -6.70
C VAL A 79 11.53 -1.74 -5.49
N HIS A 80 11.72 -0.45 -5.72
CA HIS A 80 11.87 0.52 -4.64
C HIS A 80 10.55 0.64 -3.86
N LEU A 81 10.53 0.39 -2.55
CA LEU A 81 9.34 0.46 -1.70
C LEU A 81 9.63 1.22 -0.40
N LYS A 82 9.07 2.41 -0.22
CA LYS A 82 9.21 3.19 1.01
C LYS A 82 7.87 3.43 1.68
N TYR A 83 7.58 2.69 2.75
CA TYR A 83 6.29 2.77 3.44
C TYR A 83 6.22 3.98 4.39
N ALA A 84 5.14 4.74 4.31
CA ALA A 84 4.95 5.96 5.10
C ALA A 84 3.94 5.79 6.23
N ALA A 85 2.91 4.94 6.05
CA ALA A 85 1.88 4.73 7.06
C ALA A 85 1.14 3.40 6.86
N ALA A 86 0.49 2.95 7.93
CA ALA A 86 -0.52 1.90 7.91
C ALA A 86 -1.73 2.31 8.76
N PHE A 87 -2.93 1.94 8.33
CA PHE A 87 -4.17 2.18 9.09
C PHE A 87 -5.25 1.16 8.71
N ASP A 88 -6.32 1.08 9.49
CA ASP A 88 -7.44 0.18 9.25
C ASP A 88 -8.73 0.97 8.95
N LEU A 89 -9.53 0.44 8.02
CA LEU A 89 -10.86 0.99 7.73
C LEU A 89 -11.72 -0.08 7.05
N GLY A 90 -12.92 -0.31 7.60
CA GLY A 90 -13.97 -1.08 6.91
C GLY A 90 -13.59 -2.52 6.56
N GLY A 91 -12.84 -3.21 7.42
CA GLY A 91 -12.41 -4.60 7.19
C GLY A 91 -11.18 -4.74 6.28
N PHE A 92 -10.49 -3.64 5.98
CA PHE A 92 -9.24 -3.61 5.23
C PHE A 92 -8.13 -2.97 6.05
N THR A 93 -6.91 -3.44 5.82
CA THR A 93 -5.69 -2.77 6.27
C THR A 93 -5.06 -2.08 5.08
N TYR A 94 -4.77 -0.79 5.22
CA TYR A 94 -4.21 0.07 4.19
C TYR A 94 -2.74 0.36 4.48
N PHE A 95 -1.95 0.51 3.41
CA PHE A 95 -0.56 0.92 3.47
C PHE A 95 -0.31 2.04 2.47
N VAL A 96 0.39 3.09 2.91
CA VAL A 96 0.81 4.19 2.05
C VAL A 96 2.29 4.03 1.74
N VAL A 97 2.66 4.09 0.47
CA VAL A 97 4.00 3.71 -0.01
C VAL A 97 4.46 4.58 -1.17
N SER A 98 5.73 4.98 -1.19
CA SER A 98 6.40 5.45 -2.42
C SER A 98 7.03 4.26 -3.13
N GLN A 99 6.71 4.06 -4.41
CA GLN A 99 7.25 2.96 -5.20
C GLN A 99 7.41 3.27 -6.68
N LYS A 100 8.20 2.46 -7.40
CA LYS A 100 8.35 2.59 -8.86
C LYS A 100 7.15 1.96 -9.59
N GLU A 101 6.42 2.76 -10.36
CA GLU A 101 5.45 2.32 -11.35
C GLU A 101 6.17 1.92 -12.65
N ASP A 102 5.87 0.72 -13.14
CA ASP A 102 6.50 0.08 -14.31
C ASP A 102 8.04 0.19 -14.35
N PHE A 103 8.67 0.23 -13.16
CA PHE A 103 10.11 0.33 -12.91
C PHE A 103 10.80 1.65 -13.30
N ASP A 104 10.06 2.60 -13.89
CA ASP A 104 10.62 3.82 -14.45
C ASP A 104 10.33 5.08 -13.62
N SER A 105 9.13 5.18 -13.04
CA SER A 105 8.69 6.41 -12.36
C SER A 105 8.27 6.14 -10.92
N LEU A 106 8.89 6.84 -9.97
CA LEU A 106 8.47 6.84 -8.58
C LEU A 106 7.15 7.58 -8.42
N VAL A 107 6.19 6.87 -7.87
CA VAL A 107 4.85 7.35 -7.55
C VAL A 107 4.50 6.97 -6.12
N SER A 108 3.61 7.74 -5.52
CA SER A 108 3.02 7.38 -4.25
C SER A 108 1.75 6.59 -4.49
N LYS A 109 1.58 5.48 -3.78
CA LYS A 109 0.40 4.63 -3.84
C LYS A 109 -0.20 4.42 -2.46
N ILE A 110 -1.49 4.09 -2.46
CA ILE A 110 -2.15 3.45 -1.34
C ILE A 110 -2.55 2.05 -1.77
N SER A 111 -2.16 1.06 -0.98
CA SER A 111 -2.54 -0.33 -1.15
C SER A 111 -3.42 -0.80 0.00
N ARG A 112 -4.17 -1.88 -0.22
CA ARG A 112 -5.01 -2.49 0.80
C ARG A 112 -5.00 -4.00 0.73
N VAL A 113 -5.19 -4.64 1.88
CA VAL A 113 -5.43 -6.09 2.02
C VAL A 113 -6.73 -6.34 2.79
N CYS A 114 -7.47 -7.38 2.39
CA CYS A 114 -8.68 -7.80 3.09
C CYS A 114 -8.35 -8.50 4.41
N GLN A 115 -9.00 -8.10 5.50
CA GLN A 115 -8.78 -8.70 6.81
C GLN A 115 -9.41 -10.09 6.95
N GLY A 116 -10.59 -10.27 6.36
CA GLY A 116 -11.37 -11.52 6.40
C GLY A 116 -10.94 -12.58 5.40
N GLY A 117 -10.08 -12.24 4.43
CA GLY A 117 -9.66 -13.15 3.36
C GLY A 117 -8.90 -14.39 3.87
N PRO A 118 -9.05 -15.56 3.23
CA PRO A 118 -8.26 -16.74 3.56
C PRO A 118 -6.76 -16.50 3.36
N ASN A 119 -6.42 -15.73 2.33
CA ASN A 119 -5.08 -15.27 1.97
C ASN A 119 -5.11 -13.75 1.67
N LEU A 120 -4.01 -13.20 1.16
CA LEU A 120 -3.89 -11.78 0.80
C LEU A 120 -4.19 -11.48 -0.68
N ASP A 121 -4.84 -12.39 -1.42
CA ASP A 121 -5.09 -12.26 -2.88
C ASP A 121 -5.96 -11.06 -3.25
N ALA A 122 -6.76 -10.54 -2.31
CA ALA A 122 -7.54 -9.31 -2.49
C ALA A 122 -6.67 -8.03 -2.37
N TYR A 123 -5.36 -8.15 -2.58
CA TYR A 123 -4.45 -7.02 -2.64
C TYR A 123 -4.81 -6.12 -3.82
N THR A 124 -4.88 -4.82 -3.57
CA THR A 124 -5.14 -3.83 -4.62
C THR A 124 -4.34 -2.58 -4.32
N GLU A 125 -3.92 -1.87 -5.36
CA GLU A 125 -3.24 -0.58 -5.28
C GLU A 125 -3.95 0.47 -6.12
N ILE A 126 -3.88 1.71 -5.68
CA ILE A 126 -4.18 2.89 -6.50
C ILE A 126 -3.11 3.95 -6.27
N THR A 127 -2.90 4.82 -7.24
CA THR A 127 -1.93 5.91 -7.16
C THR A 127 -2.53 7.12 -6.44
N LEU A 128 -1.78 7.68 -5.49
CA LEU A 128 -2.09 8.95 -4.85
C LEU A 128 -1.36 10.08 -5.60
N GLN A 129 -2.14 10.95 -6.23
CA GLN A 129 -1.60 12.13 -6.91
C GLN A 129 -1.66 13.34 -5.98
N CYS A 130 -0.57 14.11 -5.90
CA CYS A 130 -0.52 15.36 -5.19
C CYS A 130 0.18 16.41 -6.08
N SER A 131 -0.54 17.48 -6.40
CA SER A 131 -0.05 18.55 -7.25
C SER A 131 -0.39 19.93 -6.69
N GLY A 132 0.54 20.87 -6.88
CA GLY A 132 0.35 22.27 -6.54
C GLY A 132 -0.50 22.99 -7.58
N SER A 133 -1.10 24.12 -7.19
CA SER A 133 -1.85 24.99 -8.10
C SER A 133 -0.99 25.57 -9.23
N ASP A 134 0.33 25.58 -9.04
CA ASP A 134 1.34 25.97 -10.02
C ASP A 134 1.69 24.84 -11.01
N GLY A 135 1.06 23.67 -10.89
CA GLY A 135 1.34 22.48 -11.69
C GLY A 135 2.52 21.65 -11.20
N SER A 136 3.15 22.00 -10.06
CA SER A 136 4.21 21.20 -9.46
C SER A 136 3.67 19.83 -9.03
N VAL A 137 4.37 18.75 -9.36
CA VAL A 137 4.02 17.37 -8.95
C VAL A 137 4.89 16.94 -7.77
N TYR A 138 4.24 16.41 -6.73
CA TYR A 138 4.90 15.90 -5.52
C TYR A 138 4.70 14.37 -5.46
N SER A 139 5.69 13.62 -5.93
CA SER A 139 5.56 12.18 -6.17
C SER A 139 5.97 11.29 -4.98
N LEU A 140 6.67 11.84 -3.98
CA LEU A 140 7.23 11.06 -2.88
C LEU A 140 6.49 11.31 -1.57
N VAL A 141 5.63 10.40 -1.14
CA VAL A 141 4.98 10.47 0.17
C VAL A 141 6.02 10.29 1.29
N GLN A 142 6.00 11.22 2.25
CA GLN A 142 6.92 11.26 3.39
C GLN A 142 6.23 10.80 4.68
N ALA A 143 4.95 11.14 4.84
CA ALA A 143 4.14 10.76 5.98
C ALA A 143 2.66 10.76 5.59
N ALA A 144 1.85 9.97 6.28
CA ALA A 144 0.41 10.00 6.14
C ALA A 144 -0.30 9.75 7.47
N HIS A 145 -1.50 10.31 7.61
CA HIS A 145 -2.35 10.19 8.78
C HIS A 145 -3.80 10.01 8.35
N PHE A 146 -4.44 8.97 8.86
CA PHE A 146 -5.87 8.73 8.71
C PHE A 146 -6.59 9.20 9.96
N GLY A 147 -7.53 10.13 9.82
CA GLY A 147 -8.16 10.78 10.96
C GLY A 147 -9.37 11.64 10.61
N PRO A 148 -10.06 12.19 11.62
CA PRO A 148 -11.24 13.03 11.41
C PRO A 148 -10.88 14.32 10.66
N ALA A 149 -11.72 14.74 9.73
CA ALA A 149 -11.54 16.02 9.02
C ALA A 149 -11.71 17.23 9.96
N GLY A 150 -12.60 17.10 10.95
CA GLY A 150 -13.12 18.23 11.71
C GLY A 150 -14.19 18.99 10.93
N PRO A 151 -15.01 19.82 11.62
CA PRO A 151 -16.24 20.37 11.05
C PRO A 151 -16.01 21.27 9.84
N ASP A 152 -15.02 22.17 9.90
CA ASP A 152 -14.80 23.16 8.84
C ASP A 152 -14.23 22.51 7.57
N LEU A 153 -13.24 21.62 7.73
CA LEU A 153 -12.66 20.91 6.60
C LEU A 153 -13.69 19.94 6.00
N ALA A 154 -14.44 19.21 6.83
CA ALA A 154 -15.53 18.37 6.36
C ALA A 154 -16.53 19.16 5.51
N ALA A 155 -16.98 20.32 5.99
CA ALA A 155 -17.89 21.19 5.24
C ALA A 155 -17.30 21.62 3.88
N SER A 156 -16.02 22.04 3.85
CA SER A 156 -15.35 22.45 2.60
C SER A 156 -15.15 21.30 1.59
N LEU A 157 -15.06 20.05 2.06
CA LEU A 157 -14.93 18.85 1.24
C LEU A 157 -16.28 18.20 0.89
N GLY A 158 -17.38 18.75 1.42
CA GLY A 158 -18.74 18.20 1.26
C GLY A 158 -18.94 16.88 2.02
N LEU A 159 -18.27 16.70 3.15
CA LEU A 159 -18.35 15.52 4.02
C LEU A 159 -19.18 15.81 5.27
N HIS A 160 -19.67 14.77 5.93
CA HIS A 160 -20.20 14.89 7.29
C HIS A 160 -19.08 15.16 8.32
N ALA A 161 -19.42 15.82 9.44
CA ALA A 161 -18.43 16.28 10.41
C ALA A 161 -17.64 15.16 11.12
N ASP A 162 -18.19 13.95 11.14
CA ASP A 162 -17.60 12.74 11.69
C ASP A 162 -16.84 11.91 10.65
N GLU A 163 -16.84 12.30 9.37
CA GLU A 163 -16.10 11.59 8.34
C GLU A 163 -14.58 11.77 8.49
N GLN A 164 -13.89 10.68 8.19
CA GLN A 164 -12.44 10.61 8.23
C GLN A 164 -11.86 10.79 6.82
N VAL A 165 -10.68 11.39 6.77
CA VAL A 165 -9.91 11.65 5.55
C VAL A 165 -8.49 11.14 5.71
N LEU A 166 -7.82 10.94 4.57
CA LEU A 166 -6.39 10.66 4.54
C LEU A 166 -5.63 11.97 4.31
N TYR A 167 -4.83 12.37 5.29
CA TYR A 167 -3.82 13.40 5.14
C TYR A 167 -2.52 12.76 4.70
N ALA A 168 -1.85 13.30 3.70
CA ALA A 168 -0.52 12.83 3.31
C ALA A 168 0.38 14.00 2.90
N VAL A 169 1.61 13.98 3.42
CA VAL A 169 2.66 14.94 3.10
C VAL A 169 3.55 14.33 2.03
N PHE A 170 3.76 15.06 0.95
CA PHE A 170 4.57 14.65 -0.19
C PHE A 170 5.74 15.62 -0.38
N ALA A 171 6.87 15.11 -0.83
CA ALA A 171 8.01 15.89 -1.28
C ALA A 171 8.12 15.84 -2.80
N LYS A 172 8.63 16.92 -3.39
CA LYS A 172 9.10 16.91 -4.77
C LYS A 172 10.38 16.08 -4.83
N ASN A 173 10.54 15.25 -5.86
CA ASN A 173 11.78 14.51 -6.06
C ASN A 173 12.84 15.34 -6.78
N GLN A 174 14.10 14.93 -6.65
CA GLN A 174 15.20 15.49 -7.45
C GLN A 174 15.04 15.12 -8.94
N GLY A 175 15.27 16.09 -9.82
CA GLY A 175 15.16 15.89 -11.27
C GLY A 175 13.73 16.06 -11.79
N ALA A 176 13.40 15.32 -12.86
CA ALA A 176 12.04 15.32 -13.42
C ALA A 176 11.10 14.50 -12.52
N PRO A 177 9.77 14.76 -12.52
CA PRO A 177 8.84 14.03 -11.66
C PRO A 177 9.00 12.50 -11.73
N GLY A 178 9.18 11.87 -10.57
CA GLY A 178 9.33 10.42 -10.44
C GLY A 178 10.71 9.84 -10.79
N THR A 179 11.70 10.63 -11.22
CA THR A 179 13.01 10.07 -11.63
C THR A 179 13.99 9.77 -10.49
N SER A 180 13.69 10.19 -9.26
CA SER A 180 14.57 10.02 -8.10
C SER A 180 13.78 9.75 -6.83
N ASP A 181 14.35 8.96 -5.93
CA ASP A 181 13.86 8.70 -4.57
C ASP A 181 14.37 9.75 -3.55
N VAL A 182 15.20 10.69 -4.00
CA VAL A 182 15.75 11.76 -3.18
C VAL A 182 14.73 12.90 -3.08
N PRO A 183 14.16 13.16 -1.89
CA PRO A 183 13.25 14.28 -1.68
C PRO A 183 14.02 15.60 -1.67
N LEU A 184 13.40 16.65 -2.21
CA LEU A 184 13.86 18.03 -2.09
C LEU A 184 13.17 18.71 -0.90
N ASP A 185 13.73 19.84 -0.45
CA ASP A 185 13.14 20.73 0.56
C ASP A 185 11.94 21.53 0.01
N HIS A 186 11.04 20.86 -0.70
CA HIS A 186 9.82 21.40 -1.25
C HIS A 186 8.71 20.36 -1.12
N SER A 187 7.79 20.60 -0.19
CA SER A 187 6.74 19.66 0.18
C SER A 187 5.34 20.24 0.01
N ALA A 188 4.35 19.37 -0.08
CA ALA A 188 2.92 19.69 -0.09
C ALA A 188 2.14 18.75 0.83
N LEU A 189 1.07 19.26 1.43
CA LEU A 189 0.08 18.46 2.15
C LEU A 189 -1.16 18.29 1.25
N CYS A 190 -1.51 17.05 0.94
CA CYS A 190 -2.74 16.71 0.24
C CYS A 190 -3.72 16.00 1.20
N VAL A 191 -5.01 16.26 1.00
CA VAL A 191 -6.11 15.66 1.77
C VAL A 191 -7.02 14.91 0.81
N TYR A 192 -7.28 13.64 1.11
CA TYR A 192 -8.09 12.76 0.27
C TYR A 192 -9.35 12.32 1.00
N ARG A 193 -10.49 12.46 0.33
CA ARG A 193 -11.76 11.89 0.82
C ARG A 193 -11.67 10.37 0.72
N MET A 194 -12.00 9.66 1.80
CA MET A 194 -11.99 8.20 1.75
C MET A 194 -13.03 7.64 0.79
N THR A 195 -14.13 8.35 0.56
CA THR A 195 -15.14 8.00 -0.46
C THR A 195 -14.53 7.92 -1.86
N ASP A 196 -13.68 8.88 -2.24
CA ASP A 196 -12.99 8.88 -3.53
C ASP A 196 -11.95 7.74 -3.62
N ILE A 197 -11.17 7.54 -2.55
CA ILE A 197 -10.19 6.43 -2.46
C ILE A 197 -10.90 5.09 -2.65
N LEU A 198 -12.02 4.87 -1.95
CA LEU A 198 -12.79 3.63 -2.03
C LEU A 198 -13.42 3.45 -3.43
N ALA A 199 -13.85 4.53 -4.08
CA ALA A 199 -14.34 4.48 -5.46
C ALA A 199 -13.22 4.12 -6.44
N ALA A 200 -12.04 4.73 -6.30
CA ALA A 200 -10.87 4.42 -7.12
C ALA A 200 -10.43 2.95 -6.99
N PHE A 201 -10.43 2.39 -5.77
CA PHE A 201 -10.18 0.97 -5.59
C PHE A 201 -11.23 0.08 -6.28
N ARG A 202 -12.52 0.46 -6.21
CA ARG A 202 -13.59 -0.29 -6.90
C ARG A 202 -13.37 -0.27 -8.41
N GLU A 203 -13.00 0.88 -8.98
CA GLU A 203 -12.73 0.97 -10.41
C GLU A 203 -11.47 0.20 -10.82
N ALA A 204 -10.42 0.21 -9.99
CA ALA A 204 -9.22 -0.58 -10.23
C ALA A 204 -9.54 -2.09 -10.31
N VAL A 205 -10.31 -2.59 -9.35
CA VAL A 205 -10.77 -4.00 -9.34
C VAL A 205 -11.70 -4.28 -10.52
N ARG A 206 -12.62 -3.36 -10.83
CA ARG A 206 -13.57 -3.51 -11.95
C ARG A 206 -12.84 -3.61 -13.29
N GLY A 207 -11.88 -2.71 -13.55
CA GLY A 207 -11.06 -2.74 -14.76
C GLY A 207 -10.24 -4.03 -14.86
N CYS A 208 -9.68 -4.49 -13.74
CA CYS A 208 -8.99 -5.79 -13.69
C CYS A 208 -9.92 -6.96 -14.09
N ILE A 209 -11.15 -7.00 -13.58
CA ILE A 209 -12.13 -8.05 -13.94
C ILE A 209 -12.56 -7.96 -15.41
N GLN A 210 -12.76 -6.74 -15.93
CA GLN A 210 -13.27 -6.50 -17.29
C GLN A 210 -12.21 -6.72 -18.38
N ASP A 211 -11.01 -6.16 -18.17
CA ASP A 211 -9.94 -6.15 -19.17
C ASP A 211 -8.98 -7.34 -19.01
N GLY A 212 -9.08 -8.07 -17.90
CA GLY A 212 -8.30 -9.28 -17.63
C GLY A 212 -6.80 -9.00 -17.73
N VAL A 213 -6.10 -9.80 -18.54
CA VAL A 213 -4.64 -9.72 -18.68
C VAL A 213 -4.16 -8.37 -19.25
N ASN A 214 -5.04 -7.64 -19.95
CA ASN A 214 -4.74 -6.35 -20.57
C ASN A 214 -5.09 -5.16 -19.67
N ALA A 215 -5.56 -5.40 -18.44
CA ALA A 215 -5.96 -4.32 -17.53
C ALA A 215 -4.77 -3.41 -17.22
N PRO A 216 -4.91 -2.07 -17.39
CA PRO A 216 -3.84 -1.12 -17.10
C PRO A 216 -3.49 -1.07 -15.61
N ASN A 217 -4.42 -1.48 -14.74
CA ASN A 217 -4.25 -1.49 -13.29
C ASN A 217 -3.66 -2.81 -12.76
N LYS A 218 -3.13 -3.67 -13.64
CA LYS A 218 -2.47 -4.92 -13.23
C LYS A 218 -1.18 -4.60 -12.47
N ILE A 219 -1.02 -5.23 -11.31
CA ILE A 219 0.18 -5.03 -10.48
C ILE A 219 1.27 -5.97 -11.00
N ASN A 220 2.27 -5.44 -11.70
CA ASN A 220 3.25 -6.27 -12.42
C ASN A 220 4.41 -6.76 -11.54
N TYR A 221 4.75 -6.05 -10.47
CA TYR A 221 5.94 -6.35 -9.67
C TYR A 221 5.72 -7.47 -8.62
N LEU A 222 4.48 -7.90 -8.43
CA LEU A 222 4.10 -8.94 -7.49
C LEU A 222 4.10 -10.32 -8.14
N GLU A 223 4.63 -11.30 -7.43
CA GLU A 223 4.59 -12.70 -7.86
C GLU A 223 3.15 -13.22 -7.81
N GLY A 224 2.73 -13.93 -8.86
CA GLY A 224 1.39 -14.51 -8.92
C GLY A 224 0.25 -13.48 -9.09
N SER A 225 0.55 -12.22 -9.41
CA SER A 225 -0.48 -11.22 -9.70
C SER A 225 -1.18 -11.50 -11.03
N PHE A 226 -2.50 -11.71 -10.98
CA PHE A 226 -3.34 -11.86 -12.16
C PHE A 226 -4.70 -11.22 -11.97
N CYS A 227 -5.25 -10.74 -13.07
CA CYS A 227 -6.63 -10.31 -13.14
C CYS A 227 -7.51 -11.50 -13.51
N LYS A 228 -8.35 -11.93 -12.57
CA LYS A 228 -9.28 -13.04 -12.81
C LYS A 228 -10.39 -12.56 -13.74
N SER A 229 -10.32 -12.92 -15.02
CA SER A 229 -11.46 -12.79 -15.91
C SER A 229 -12.47 -13.87 -15.54
N PHE A 230 -13.63 -13.46 -15.05
CA PHE A 230 -14.77 -14.38 -15.02
C PHE A 230 -15.26 -14.48 -16.46
N GLY A 231 -15.00 -15.62 -17.12
CA GLY A 231 -15.70 -15.98 -18.34
C GLY A 231 -17.18 -15.77 -18.08
N VAL A 232 -17.85 -14.99 -18.94
CA VAL A 232 -19.22 -14.50 -18.80
C VAL A 232 -20.19 -15.63 -18.40
N SER A 233 -20.34 -15.85 -17.10
CA SER A 233 -21.40 -16.62 -16.46
C SER A 233 -21.18 -16.57 -14.95
N THR A 234 -21.78 -15.56 -14.32
CA THR A 234 -22.58 -15.61 -13.08
C THR A 234 -22.55 -14.22 -12.45
N ALA A 235 -23.59 -13.44 -12.73
CA ALA A 235 -23.99 -12.32 -11.90
C ALA A 235 -24.39 -12.87 -10.51
N ALA A 236 -23.50 -12.78 -9.51
CA ALA A 236 -23.84 -13.19 -8.14
C ALA A 236 -22.95 -12.60 -7.02
N TYR A 237 -21.98 -11.72 -7.28
CA TYR A 237 -21.07 -11.24 -6.21
C TYR A 237 -20.73 -9.75 -6.31
N LEU A 238 -21.75 -8.90 -6.47
CA LEU A 238 -21.65 -7.47 -6.25
C LEU A 238 -22.91 -6.97 -5.52
N GLU A 239 -23.02 -7.35 -4.26
CA GLU A 239 -23.74 -6.60 -3.20
C GLU A 239 -22.82 -6.48 -1.98
#